data_AF-A0A940KN62-F1
#
_entry.id   AF-A0A940KN62-F1
#
_cell.length_a   1.000
_cell.length_b   1.000
_cell.length_c   1.000
_cell.angle_alpha   90.00
_cell.angle_beta   90.00
_cell.angle_gamma   90.00
#
_symmetry.space_group_name_H-M   'P 1'
#
loop_
_entity.id
_entity.type
_entity.pdbx_description
1 polymer ?
#
loop_
_entity_poly.entity_id
_entity_poly.type
_entity_poly.pdbx_seq_one_letter_code
_entity_poly.pdbx_strand_id
1 'polypeptide(L)'
;MTGAPAPGKGRVRNINLSNIIATSADEIGCSITGIASAPLEGISLRNIRLETKGGDSLVDVFKPVIEKEEEYPEGTMFGKLPSYGFFIRHVKDIKMSDITIRTTGKESRPGIVVNNTQQFSFNALDIQTNNETKATVYVSESKDGSITNSLQYYPVQQFFIKDKSSVNVVADKPRK
;
A
#
# COMPACT_ATOMS: atom_id res chain seq x y z
N MET A 1 -44.41 -12.43 -1.30
CA MET A 1 -43.86 -11.12 -0.97
C MET A 1 -42.58 -10.95 -1.78
N THR A 2 -42.53 -9.99 -2.70
CA THR A 2 -41.28 -9.64 -3.39
C THR A 2 -40.41 -8.88 -2.38
N GLY A 3 -39.23 -9.42 -2.07
CA GLY A 3 -38.31 -8.80 -1.10
C GLY A 3 -37.94 -7.37 -1.49
N ALA A 4 -37.48 -6.59 -0.52
CA ALA A 4 -36.95 -5.26 -0.81
C ALA A 4 -35.83 -5.36 -1.87
N PRO A 5 -35.75 -4.38 -2.80
CA PRO A 5 -34.67 -4.37 -3.80
C PRO A 5 -33.30 -4.37 -3.09
N ALA A 6 -32.33 -5.08 -3.68
CA ALA A 6 -30.98 -5.11 -3.15
C ALA A 6 -30.44 -3.67 -3.05
N PRO A 7 -29.84 -3.26 -1.91
CA PRO A 7 -29.26 -1.94 -1.78
C PRO A 7 -28.13 -1.76 -2.80
N GLY A 8 -28.02 -0.55 -3.35
CA GLY A 8 -26.89 -0.19 -4.20
C GLY A 8 -25.56 -0.29 -3.45
N LYS A 9 -24.45 -0.33 -4.19
CA LYS A 9 -23.10 -0.39 -3.60
C LYS A 9 -22.85 0.81 -2.68
N GLY A 10 -22.33 0.55 -1.49
CA GLY A 10 -21.92 1.58 -0.54
C GLY A 10 -20.73 2.39 -1.04
N ARG A 11 -20.48 3.55 -0.41
CA ARG A 11 -19.33 4.40 -0.68
C ARG A 11 -18.53 4.64 0.60
N VAL A 12 -17.21 4.45 0.52
CA VAL A 12 -16.28 4.75 1.61
C VAL A 12 -15.40 5.92 1.18
N ARG A 13 -15.48 7.03 1.92
CA ARG A 13 -14.76 8.25 1.58
C ARG A 13 -14.46 9.12 2.79
N ASN A 14 -13.49 10.03 2.63
CA ASN A 14 -13.10 11.04 3.62
C ASN A 14 -12.64 10.42 4.95
N ILE A 15 -11.80 9.39 4.86
CA ILE A 15 -11.25 8.69 6.04
C ILE A 15 -9.90 9.31 6.39
N ASN A 16 -9.75 9.71 7.64
CA ASN A 16 -8.51 10.26 8.18
C ASN A 16 -8.02 9.39 9.33
N LEU A 17 -6.83 8.82 9.18
CA LEU A 17 -6.15 8.03 10.21
C LEU A 17 -4.86 8.75 10.59
N SER A 18 -4.66 8.99 11.89
CA SER A 18 -3.44 9.67 12.33
C SER A 18 -2.97 9.25 13.70
N ASN A 19 -1.65 9.36 13.93
CA ASN A 19 -0.98 9.09 15.20
C ASN A 19 -1.17 7.64 15.67
N ILE A 20 -1.02 6.69 14.75
CA ILE A 20 -1.18 5.26 15.02
C ILE A 20 0.18 4.61 15.14
N ILE A 21 0.35 3.81 16.19
CA ILE A 21 1.49 2.92 16.37
C ILE A 21 0.95 1.49 16.43
N ALA A 22 1.40 0.63 15.52
CA ALA A 22 1.15 -0.80 15.58
C ALA A 22 2.47 -1.53 15.78
N THR A 23 2.56 -2.29 16.87
CA THR A 23 3.74 -3.09 17.23
C THR A 23 3.41 -4.57 17.17
N SER A 24 4.42 -5.41 16.91
CA SER A 24 4.23 -6.87 16.82
C SER A 24 3.18 -7.29 15.78
N ALA A 25 2.99 -6.49 14.72
CA ALA A 25 2.07 -6.80 13.64
C ALA A 25 2.55 -8.04 12.88
N ASP A 26 1.60 -8.81 12.36
CA ASP A 26 1.91 -10.02 11.59
C ASP A 26 2.52 -9.67 10.21
N GLU A 27 3.00 -10.68 9.49
CA GLU A 27 3.64 -10.58 8.18
C GLU A 27 2.68 -10.28 7.02
N ILE A 28 1.37 -10.20 7.27
CA ILE A 28 0.33 -10.12 6.23
C ILE A 28 0.41 -8.81 5.44
N GLY A 29 0.66 -7.68 6.11
CA GLY A 29 0.55 -6.33 5.56
C GLY A 29 -0.85 -5.71 5.77
N CYS A 30 -0.97 -4.40 5.57
CA CYS A 30 -2.20 -3.63 5.70
C CYS A 30 -2.86 -3.44 4.32
N SER A 31 -4.12 -3.84 4.17
CA SER A 31 -4.92 -3.56 2.97
C SER A 31 -5.66 -2.23 3.09
N ILE A 32 -5.51 -1.38 2.07
CA ILE A 32 -6.35 -0.21 1.82
C ILE A 32 -6.96 -0.41 0.44
N THR A 33 -8.07 -1.14 0.40
CA THR A 33 -8.62 -1.67 -0.85
C THR A 33 -10.08 -1.30 -1.04
N GLY A 34 -10.40 -0.64 -2.15
CA GLY A 34 -11.76 -0.58 -2.68
C GLY A 34 -12.03 -1.75 -3.62
N ILE A 35 -13.09 -1.62 -4.41
CA ILE A 35 -13.37 -2.49 -5.56
C ILE A 35 -13.40 -1.66 -6.84
N ALA A 36 -13.19 -2.26 -8.00
CA ALA A 36 -13.03 -1.52 -9.26
C ALA A 36 -14.25 -0.62 -9.59
N SER A 37 -15.44 -1.08 -9.22
CA SER A 37 -16.71 -0.36 -9.44
C SER A 37 -17.08 0.63 -8.31
N ALA A 38 -16.36 0.62 -7.20
CA ALA A 38 -16.58 1.50 -6.05
C ALA A 38 -15.24 1.76 -5.32
N PRO A 39 -14.35 2.58 -5.91
CA PRO A 39 -13.06 2.88 -5.30
C PRO A 39 -13.24 3.65 -3.98
N LEU A 40 -12.26 3.51 -3.08
CA LEU A 40 -12.17 4.38 -1.90
C LEU A 40 -11.82 5.79 -2.35
N GLU A 41 -12.40 6.83 -1.73
CA GLU A 41 -12.16 8.23 -2.12
C GLU A 41 -11.68 9.10 -0.96
N GLY A 42 -10.57 9.82 -1.10
CA GLY A 42 -10.15 10.81 -0.09
C GLY A 42 -9.69 10.17 1.20
N ILE A 43 -8.63 9.37 1.14
CA ILE A 43 -8.01 8.68 2.28
C ILE A 43 -6.75 9.42 2.71
N SER A 44 -6.62 9.73 4.00
CA SER A 44 -5.41 10.36 4.53
C SER A 44 -4.83 9.58 5.70
N LEU A 45 -3.55 9.23 5.62
CA LEU A 45 -2.77 8.59 6.67
C LEU A 45 -1.64 9.53 7.11
N ARG A 46 -1.55 9.84 8.40
CA ARG A 46 -0.52 10.75 8.93
C ARG A 46 0.13 10.26 10.22
N ASN A 47 1.45 10.31 10.31
CA ASN A 47 2.19 9.91 11.52
C ASN A 47 1.82 8.47 11.93
N ILE A 48 2.08 7.52 11.04
CA ILE A 48 1.81 6.09 11.24
C ILE A 48 3.14 5.37 11.43
N ARG A 49 3.26 4.57 12.49
CA ARG A 49 4.41 3.69 12.72
C ARG A 49 3.96 2.24 12.76
N LEU A 50 4.53 1.42 11.89
CA LEU A 50 4.29 -0.02 11.82
C LEU A 50 5.58 -0.77 12.13
N GLU A 51 5.52 -1.72 13.05
CA GLU A 51 6.55 -2.74 13.25
C GLU A 51 5.94 -4.12 12.99
N THR A 52 6.47 -4.82 11.98
CA THR A 52 6.00 -6.14 11.56
C THR A 52 7.01 -7.22 11.94
N LYS A 53 6.55 -8.46 12.07
CA LYS A 53 7.42 -9.61 12.37
C LYS A 53 8.43 -9.92 11.26
N GLY A 54 8.15 -9.52 10.01
CA GLY A 54 8.89 -9.97 8.83
C GLY A 54 8.62 -11.45 8.54
N GLY A 55 8.71 -11.84 7.27
CA GLY A 55 8.23 -13.15 6.84
C GLY A 55 8.93 -13.76 5.64
N ASP A 56 10.11 -13.23 5.29
CA ASP A 56 10.92 -13.49 4.09
C ASP A 56 10.29 -14.49 3.12
N SER A 57 9.40 -13.98 2.27
CA SER A 57 8.48 -14.82 1.50
C SER A 57 8.75 -14.72 0.02
N LEU A 58 8.60 -15.86 -0.67
CA LEU A 58 8.50 -15.97 -2.12
C LEU A 58 7.16 -15.42 -2.66
N VAL A 59 6.70 -14.27 -2.16
CA VAL A 59 5.56 -13.59 -2.75
C VAL A 59 6.04 -12.91 -4.02
N ASP A 60 5.46 -13.34 -5.14
CA ASP A 60 5.69 -12.68 -6.41
C ASP A 60 4.94 -11.34 -6.42
N VAL A 61 5.66 -10.27 -6.08
CA VAL A 61 5.12 -8.90 -5.97
C VAL A 61 4.53 -8.37 -7.28
N PHE A 62 4.79 -9.05 -8.40
CA PHE A 62 4.28 -8.70 -9.72
C PHE A 62 3.03 -9.50 -10.11
N LYS A 63 2.64 -10.52 -9.34
CA LYS A 63 1.39 -11.24 -9.57
C LYS A 63 0.21 -10.46 -9.00
N PRO A 64 -0.92 -10.36 -9.74
CA PRO A 64 -2.14 -9.77 -9.21
C PRO A 64 -2.64 -10.50 -7.95
N VAL A 65 -3.05 -9.72 -6.94
CA VAL A 65 -3.80 -10.25 -5.80
C VAL A 65 -5.23 -10.55 -6.26
N ILE A 66 -5.74 -11.75 -5.98
CA ILE A 66 -7.07 -12.19 -6.39
C ILE A 66 -8.15 -11.26 -5.79
N GLU A 67 -9.07 -10.78 -6.62
CA GLU A 67 -10.23 -9.99 -6.19
C GLU A 67 -11.22 -10.87 -5.43
N LYS A 68 -11.85 -10.30 -4.40
CA LYS A 68 -12.77 -11.00 -3.49
C LYS A 68 -13.99 -10.14 -3.15
N GLU A 69 -14.59 -9.52 -4.16
CA GLU A 69 -15.68 -8.53 -3.98
C GLU A 69 -16.92 -9.09 -3.27
N GLU A 70 -17.14 -10.41 -3.34
CA GLU A 70 -18.28 -11.10 -2.72
C GLU A 70 -17.98 -11.65 -1.32
N GLU A 71 -16.72 -11.61 -0.87
CA GLU A 71 -16.32 -12.10 0.45
C GLU A 71 -16.41 -10.98 1.51
N TYR A 72 -16.62 -11.35 2.77
CA TYR A 72 -16.59 -10.39 3.89
C TYR A 72 -15.16 -9.83 4.07
N PRO A 73 -14.98 -8.53 4.39
CA PRO A 73 -13.68 -7.88 4.43
C PRO A 73 -12.87 -8.24 5.69
N GLU A 74 -12.50 -9.51 5.83
CA GLU A 74 -11.56 -9.97 6.85
C GLU A 74 -10.15 -9.47 6.56
N GLY A 75 -9.42 -9.07 7.60
CA GLY A 75 -8.06 -8.52 7.45
C GLY A 75 -7.05 -9.50 6.82
N THR A 76 -7.38 -10.79 6.80
CA THR A 76 -6.56 -11.87 6.23
C THR A 76 -7.10 -12.42 4.91
N MET A 77 -8.18 -11.85 4.36
CA MET A 77 -8.90 -12.41 3.21
C MET A 77 -8.02 -12.62 1.97
N PHE A 78 -6.99 -11.78 1.77
CA PHE A 78 -6.04 -11.87 0.66
C PHE A 78 -4.80 -12.74 0.95
N GLY A 79 -4.69 -13.30 2.15
CA GLY A 79 -3.47 -13.93 2.63
C GLY A 79 -2.32 -12.92 2.71
N LYS A 80 -1.09 -13.40 2.54
CA LYS A 80 0.12 -12.54 2.58
C LYS A 80 0.14 -11.59 1.38
N LEU A 81 0.12 -10.29 1.63
CA LEU A 81 0.09 -9.25 0.61
C LEU A 81 1.47 -9.05 -0.05
N PRO A 82 1.53 -8.46 -1.26
CA PRO A 82 2.79 -8.16 -1.94
C PRO A 82 3.61 -7.05 -1.28
N SER A 83 3.05 -6.37 -0.28
CA SER A 83 3.75 -5.42 0.59
C SER A 83 3.77 -5.93 2.02
N TYR A 84 4.85 -5.70 2.76
CA TYR A 84 4.86 -5.94 4.20
C TYR A 84 4.29 -4.77 5.02
N GLY A 85 4.13 -3.60 4.39
CA GLY A 85 3.50 -2.41 4.95
C GLY A 85 2.09 -2.20 4.39
N PHE A 86 1.93 -1.39 3.34
CA PHE A 86 0.61 -1.03 2.79
C PHE A 86 0.41 -1.54 1.35
N PHE A 87 -0.68 -2.28 1.14
CA PHE A 87 -1.20 -2.63 -0.17
C PHE A 87 -2.41 -1.76 -0.48
N ILE A 88 -2.28 -0.89 -1.47
CA ILE A 88 -3.28 0.11 -1.85
C ILE A 88 -3.86 -0.28 -3.20
N ARG A 89 -5.19 -0.52 -3.27
CA ARG A 89 -5.86 -0.91 -4.51
C ARG A 89 -7.24 -0.27 -4.67
N HIS A 90 -7.58 0.15 -5.89
CA HIS A 90 -8.86 0.80 -6.21
C HIS A 90 -9.13 1.99 -5.29
N VAL A 91 -8.17 2.91 -5.24
CA VAL A 91 -8.27 4.13 -4.44
C VAL A 91 -8.15 5.35 -5.35
N LYS A 92 -8.91 6.38 -5.02
CA LYS A 92 -8.82 7.70 -5.63
C LYS A 92 -8.54 8.74 -4.54
N ASP A 93 -7.52 9.56 -4.73
CA ASP A 93 -7.08 10.56 -3.74
C ASP A 93 -6.65 9.93 -2.41
N ILE A 94 -5.47 9.31 -2.39
CA ILE A 94 -4.81 8.85 -1.15
C ILE A 94 -3.55 9.65 -0.83
N LYS A 95 -3.50 10.15 0.39
CA LYS A 95 -2.39 10.96 0.90
C LYS A 95 -1.76 10.25 2.10
N MET A 96 -0.45 10.07 2.06
CA MET A 96 0.32 9.51 3.18
C MET A 96 1.45 10.46 3.55
N SER A 97 1.60 10.75 4.85
CA SER A 97 2.66 11.61 5.37
C SER A 97 3.21 11.08 6.68
N ASP A 98 4.53 11.15 6.86
CA ASP A 98 5.22 10.71 8.08
C ASP A 98 4.93 9.23 8.38
N ILE A 99 5.31 8.35 7.45
CA ILE A 99 5.06 6.91 7.55
C ILE A 99 6.36 6.20 7.86
N THR A 100 6.39 5.51 9.00
CA THR A 100 7.51 4.65 9.41
C THR A 100 7.10 3.18 9.33
N ILE A 101 7.87 2.37 8.63
CA ILE A 101 7.67 0.92 8.55
C ILE A 101 8.97 0.21 8.91
N ARG A 102 8.88 -0.71 9.87
CA ARG A 102 9.97 -1.52 10.41
C ARG A 102 9.61 -2.99 10.40
N THR A 103 10.64 -3.82 10.37
CA THR A 103 10.52 -5.28 10.48
C THR A 103 11.55 -5.79 11.48
N THR A 104 11.12 -6.72 12.36
CA THR A 104 12.03 -7.42 13.28
C THR A 104 12.68 -8.65 12.66
N GLY A 105 12.10 -9.16 11.57
CA GLY A 105 12.58 -10.33 10.83
C GLY A 105 13.06 -9.97 9.43
N LYS A 106 13.53 -10.99 8.69
CA LYS A 106 13.92 -10.83 7.29
C LYS A 106 12.69 -10.55 6.44
N GLU A 107 12.80 -9.57 5.55
CA GLU A 107 11.71 -9.11 4.69
C GLU A 107 12.27 -8.52 3.40
N SER A 108 11.79 -8.97 2.26
CA SER A 108 12.30 -8.58 0.93
C SER A 108 11.20 -7.98 0.04
N ARG A 109 9.94 -7.96 0.50
CA ARG A 109 8.84 -7.28 -0.18
C ARG A 109 8.97 -5.75 -0.10
N PRO A 110 8.35 -5.01 -1.03
CA PRO A 110 8.15 -3.58 -0.88
C PRO A 110 7.43 -3.20 0.41
N GLY A 111 7.76 -2.03 0.96
CA GLY A 111 6.99 -1.47 2.07
C GLY A 111 5.62 -1.00 1.63
N ILE A 112 5.51 -0.49 0.40
CA ILE A 112 4.24 -0.04 -0.18
C ILE A 112 4.07 -0.60 -1.59
N VAL A 113 2.88 -1.13 -1.88
CA VAL A 113 2.44 -1.48 -3.23
C VAL A 113 1.18 -0.70 -3.56
N VAL A 114 1.16 -0.06 -4.72
CA VAL A 114 0.01 0.67 -5.27
C VAL A 114 -0.43 0.00 -6.55
N ASN A 115 -1.69 -0.42 -6.62
CA ASN A 115 -2.27 -1.07 -7.78
C ASN A 115 -3.59 -0.39 -8.16
N ASN A 116 -3.85 -0.16 -9.45
CA ASN A 116 -5.10 0.41 -9.95
C ASN A 116 -5.62 1.60 -9.09
N THR A 117 -4.76 2.60 -8.89
CA THR A 117 -5.02 3.74 -8.00
C THR A 117 -4.78 5.04 -8.76
N GLN A 118 -5.64 6.03 -8.53
CA GLN A 118 -5.54 7.35 -9.15
C GLN A 118 -5.33 8.42 -8.09
N GLN A 119 -4.50 9.44 -8.38
CA GLN A 119 -4.28 10.58 -7.50
C GLN A 119 -3.75 10.13 -6.14
N PHE A 120 -2.43 9.93 -6.04
CA PHE A 120 -1.80 9.57 -4.77
C PHE A 120 -0.56 10.41 -4.48
N SER A 121 -0.33 10.70 -3.20
CA SER A 121 0.80 11.51 -2.74
C SER A 121 1.37 10.93 -1.47
N PHE A 122 2.60 10.42 -1.53
CA PHE A 122 3.33 9.91 -0.37
C PHE A 122 4.51 10.80 -0.07
N ASN A 123 4.56 11.35 1.13
CA ASN A 123 5.67 12.17 1.59
C ASN A 123 6.21 11.65 2.92
N ALA A 124 7.47 11.96 3.20
CA ALA A 124 8.16 11.57 4.41
C ALA A 124 8.04 10.07 4.74
N LEU A 125 8.36 9.23 3.75
CA LEU A 125 8.46 7.79 3.94
C LEU A 125 9.79 7.43 4.62
N ASP A 126 9.73 6.56 5.62
CA ASP A 126 10.86 5.98 6.31
C ASP A 126 10.61 4.46 6.43
N ILE A 127 11.12 3.70 5.48
CA ILE A 127 10.75 2.29 5.27
C ILE A 127 12.02 1.44 5.28
N GLN A 128 12.11 0.51 6.23
CA GLN A 128 13.25 -0.40 6.35
C GLN A 128 13.29 -1.38 5.17
N THR A 129 14.39 -1.42 4.44
CA THR A 129 14.59 -2.37 3.32
C THR A 129 15.95 -3.06 3.44
N ASN A 130 16.20 -4.05 2.58
CA ASN A 130 17.51 -4.70 2.44
C ASN A 130 17.92 -4.89 0.97
N ASN A 131 19.12 -5.42 0.76
CA ASN A 131 19.70 -5.64 -0.58
C ASN A 131 18.88 -6.59 -1.48
N GLU A 132 18.05 -7.46 -0.88
CA GLU A 132 17.15 -8.36 -1.60
C GLU A 132 15.84 -7.66 -2.01
N THR A 133 15.54 -6.50 -1.42
CA THR A 133 14.34 -5.72 -1.72
C THR A 133 14.47 -5.04 -3.08
N LYS A 134 13.60 -5.41 -4.03
CA LYS A 134 13.60 -4.85 -5.39
C LYS A 134 13.20 -3.38 -5.43
N ALA A 135 12.16 -3.01 -4.68
CA ALA A 135 11.61 -1.66 -4.62
C ALA A 135 11.12 -1.31 -3.22
N THR A 136 11.35 -0.09 -2.74
CA THR A 136 10.68 0.40 -1.52
C THR A 136 9.19 0.62 -1.79
N VAL A 137 8.88 1.23 -2.94
CA VAL A 137 7.51 1.42 -3.45
C VAL A 137 7.38 0.82 -4.84
N TYR A 138 6.39 -0.05 -5.04
CA TYR A 138 6.02 -0.59 -6.35
C TYR A 138 4.65 -0.07 -6.79
N VAL A 139 4.53 0.36 -8.05
CA VAL A 139 3.30 0.91 -8.62
C VAL A 139 2.91 0.20 -9.92
N SER A 140 1.65 -0.21 -10.02
CA SER A 140 1.09 -0.82 -11.24
C SER A 140 -0.30 -0.26 -11.57
N GLU A 141 -0.62 -0.16 -12.86
CA GLU A 141 -1.95 0.23 -13.36
C GLU A 141 -2.48 1.55 -12.76
N SER A 142 -1.58 2.45 -12.36
CA SER A 142 -1.93 3.61 -11.53
C SER A 142 -1.54 4.93 -12.21
N LYS A 143 -2.17 6.02 -11.80
CA LYS A 143 -1.93 7.33 -12.43
C LYS A 143 -1.96 8.50 -11.47
N ASP A 144 -1.29 9.57 -11.89
CA ASP A 144 -1.26 10.87 -11.22
C ASP A 144 -0.71 10.75 -9.78
N GLY A 145 0.51 10.21 -9.66
CA GLY A 145 1.13 9.84 -8.39
C GLY A 145 2.40 10.62 -8.09
N SER A 146 2.66 10.92 -6.82
CA SER A 146 3.91 11.53 -6.36
C SER A 146 4.44 10.83 -5.11
N ILE A 147 5.75 10.57 -5.07
CA ILE A 147 6.42 9.89 -3.97
C ILE A 147 7.71 10.64 -3.60
N THR A 148 7.76 11.20 -2.40
CA THR A 148 8.92 11.90 -1.86
C THR A 148 9.47 11.15 -0.65
N ASN A 149 10.72 10.69 -0.74
CA ASN A 149 11.38 9.97 0.35
C ASN A 149 11.85 10.92 1.46
N SER A 150 11.96 10.42 2.71
CA SER A 150 12.72 11.07 3.77
C SER A 150 14.13 10.48 3.94
N LEU A 151 15.00 11.25 4.59
CA LEU A 151 16.48 11.20 4.61
C LEU A 151 17.14 9.89 5.06
N GLN A 152 16.39 8.87 5.49
CA GLN A 152 16.95 7.60 5.97
C GLN A 152 17.26 6.66 4.79
N TYR A 153 18.53 6.30 4.64
CA TYR A 153 18.97 5.34 3.62
C TYR A 153 18.92 3.91 4.18
N TYR A 154 18.13 3.07 3.54
CA TYR A 154 18.19 1.62 3.70
C TYR A 154 18.66 0.97 2.40
N PRO A 155 19.39 -0.16 2.48
CA PRO A 155 19.77 -0.88 1.27
C PRO A 155 18.52 -1.31 0.50
N VAL A 156 18.48 -1.02 -0.80
CA VAL A 156 17.39 -1.40 -1.73
C VAL A 156 17.94 -1.35 -3.15
N GLN A 157 17.42 -2.18 -4.06
CA GLN A 157 17.86 -2.14 -5.46
C GLN A 157 17.39 -0.85 -6.16
N GLN A 158 16.13 -0.47 -5.97
CA GLN A 158 15.58 0.80 -6.45
C GLN A 158 14.62 1.37 -5.41
N PHE A 159 14.62 2.68 -5.20
CA PHE A 159 13.62 3.29 -4.30
C PHE A 159 12.19 3.09 -4.84
N PHE A 160 12.03 3.24 -6.15
CA PHE A 160 10.73 3.27 -6.80
C PHE A 160 10.77 2.48 -8.11
N ILE A 161 9.80 1.58 -8.29
CA ILE A 161 9.55 0.87 -9.56
C ILE A 161 8.09 1.11 -9.95
N LYS A 162 7.85 1.33 -11.25
CA LYS A 162 6.50 1.30 -11.82
C LYS A 162 6.42 0.43 -13.05
N ASP A 163 5.24 -0.09 -13.33
CA ASP A 163 4.96 -0.80 -14.56
C ASP A 163 4.82 0.17 -15.77
N LYS A 164 4.63 -0.42 -16.96
CA LYS A 164 4.49 0.35 -18.21
C LYS A 164 3.13 1.04 -18.33
N SER A 165 2.08 0.49 -17.73
CA SER A 165 0.74 1.06 -17.82
C SER A 165 0.53 2.26 -16.90
N SER A 166 1.39 2.43 -15.87
CA SER A 166 1.30 3.56 -14.96
C SER A 166 1.80 4.87 -15.58
N VAL A 167 0.96 5.91 -15.52
CA VAL A 167 1.16 7.21 -16.20
C VAL A 167 1.20 8.36 -15.19
N ASN A 168 2.04 9.38 -15.42
CA ASN A 168 2.17 10.55 -14.53
C ASN A 168 2.48 10.18 -13.07
N VAL A 169 3.29 9.13 -12.85
CA VAL A 169 3.79 8.77 -11.52
C VAL A 169 5.25 9.17 -11.41
N VAL A 170 5.57 10.04 -10.46
CA VAL A 170 6.91 10.57 -10.22
C VAL A 170 7.39 10.23 -8.82
N ALA A 171 8.69 9.99 -8.69
CA ALA A 171 9.34 9.83 -7.40
C ALA A 171 10.60 10.70 -7.36
N ASP A 172 10.84 11.36 -6.23
CA ASP A 172 12.05 12.15 -6.04
C ASP A 172 13.28 11.23 -5.99
N LYS A 173 14.41 11.73 -6.51
CA LYS A 173 15.70 11.05 -6.34
C LYS A 173 16.08 11.09 -4.85
N PRO A 174 16.61 10.00 -4.28
CA PRO A 174 17.15 10.03 -2.93
C PRO A 174 18.24 11.12 -2.85
N ARG A 175 18.12 12.02 -1.88
CA ARG A 175 19.18 13.00 -1.59
C ARG A 175 20.36 12.21 -1.01
N LYS A 176 21.50 12.26 -1.70
CA LYS A 176 22.77 11.67 -1.23
C LYS A 176 23.26 12.36 0.03
#